data_AF-A0A496TY04-F1
#
_entry.id   AF-A0A496TY04-F1
#
_cell.length_a   1.000
_cell.length_b   1.000
_cell.length_c   1.000
_cell.angle_alpha   90.00
_cell.angle_beta   90.00
_cell.angle_gamma   90.00
#
_symmetry.space_group_name_H-M   'P 1'
#
loop_
_entity.id
_entity.type
_entity.pdbx_description
1 polymer ?
#
loop_
_entity_poly.entity_id
_entity_poly.type
_entity_poly.pdbx_seq_one_letter_code
_entity_poly.pdbx_strand_id
1 'polypeptide(L)'
;MVQQFEAENPDVQVTLQAIPWGAVHEKLITAVAGRTTPDVCQLGTTWVPEFAAIRALEPLRDYVKYSSYVQEEYFLPGAWKTCLFNGQLYSIPWYVETRVLFYRKDLLQEAGFDHPPRTWEELLTIGKALARDIDGDGRMERYGISLPAVDWQHFIIFLWQAGGHILDESNRQAVMDTPEAATTLDFYTRLFEEKVTPLVLSPVYDIPQSFKSGFLPMFISGPWEVQLLRQQVPEIEGKWEVAVLPAKKSATSY
;
A
#
# COMPACT_ATOMS: atom_id res chain seq x y z
N MET A 1 23.64 -5.02 2.63
CA MET A 1 23.25 -6.30 3.27
C MET A 1 23.84 -7.49 2.53
N VAL A 2 23.59 -7.69 1.23
CA VAL A 2 24.16 -8.83 0.49
C VAL A 2 25.69 -8.92 0.56
N GLN A 3 26.41 -7.82 0.29
CA GLN A 3 27.87 -7.81 0.38
C GLN A 3 28.42 -8.23 1.75
N GLN A 4 27.71 -7.86 2.83
CA GLN A 4 28.09 -8.27 4.17
C GLN A 4 27.82 -9.76 4.40
N PHE A 5 26.64 -10.24 3.97
CA PHE A 5 26.29 -11.66 4.05
C PHE A 5 27.30 -12.54 3.30
N GLU A 6 27.69 -12.15 2.08
CA GLU A 6 28.69 -12.87 1.28
C GLU A 6 30.08 -12.83 1.93
N ALA A 7 30.45 -11.71 2.58
CA ALA A 7 31.71 -11.61 3.32
C ALA A 7 31.74 -12.53 4.55
N GLU A 8 30.60 -12.76 5.20
CA GLU A 8 30.45 -13.68 6.33
C GLU A 8 30.27 -15.15 5.89
N ASN A 9 29.88 -15.38 4.63
CA ASN A 9 29.59 -16.70 4.06
C ASN A 9 30.29 -16.85 2.70
N PRO A 10 31.62 -17.05 2.67
CA PRO A 10 32.41 -16.96 1.43
C PRO A 10 32.09 -18.04 0.40
N ASP A 11 31.45 -19.14 0.80
CA ASP A 11 31.01 -20.22 -0.09
C ASP A 11 29.64 -19.94 -0.74
N VAL A 12 28.98 -18.83 -0.40
CA VAL A 12 27.65 -18.46 -0.90
C VAL A 12 27.74 -17.19 -1.73
N GLN A 13 27.26 -17.27 -2.97
CA GLN A 13 27.10 -16.12 -3.85
C GLN A 13 25.61 -15.79 -4.02
N VAL A 14 25.26 -14.52 -3.86
CA VAL A 14 23.88 -14.04 -3.97
C VAL A 14 23.70 -13.19 -5.23
N THR A 15 22.92 -13.69 -6.17
CA THR A 15 22.55 -12.92 -7.38
C THR A 15 21.20 -12.22 -7.15
N LEU A 16 21.25 -10.90 -6.99
CA LEU A 16 20.03 -10.09 -6.84
C LEU A 16 19.40 -9.79 -8.21
N GLN A 17 18.11 -10.06 -8.33
CA GLN A 17 17.31 -9.64 -9.47
C GLN A 17 16.21 -8.68 -9.03
N ALA A 18 16.33 -7.41 -9.42
CA ALA A 18 15.27 -6.43 -9.22
C ALA A 18 14.19 -6.60 -10.31
N ILE A 19 12.94 -6.70 -9.88
CA ILE A 19 11.78 -6.86 -10.76
C ILE A 19 10.75 -5.79 -10.36
N PRO A 20 10.22 -4.99 -11.31
CA PRO A 20 9.15 -4.06 -11.01
C PRO A 20 7.95 -4.78 -10.39
N TRP A 21 7.42 -4.26 -9.28
CA TRP A 21 6.40 -4.95 -8.48
C TRP A 21 5.18 -5.41 -9.29
N GLY A 22 4.69 -4.56 -10.21
CA GLY A 22 3.55 -4.88 -11.08
C GLY A 22 3.76 -6.07 -12.03
N ALA A 23 5.01 -6.51 -12.24
CA ALA A 23 5.36 -7.68 -13.06
C ALA A 23 5.81 -8.88 -12.23
N VAL A 24 6.00 -8.75 -10.91
CA VAL A 24 6.55 -9.81 -10.05
C VAL A 24 5.64 -11.03 -10.02
N HIS A 25 4.33 -10.83 -9.83
CA HIS A 25 3.37 -11.94 -9.68
C HIS A 25 3.36 -12.86 -10.91
N GLU A 26 3.11 -12.30 -12.10
CA GLU A 26 3.08 -13.07 -13.36
C GLU A 26 4.41 -13.77 -13.64
N LYS A 27 5.53 -13.09 -13.38
CA LYS A 27 6.86 -13.66 -13.57
C LYS A 27 7.11 -14.85 -12.65
N LEU A 28 6.69 -14.76 -11.38
CA LEU A 28 6.81 -15.87 -10.43
C LEU A 28 5.90 -17.05 -10.80
N ILE A 29 4.66 -16.80 -11.20
CA ILE A 29 3.75 -17.86 -11.70
C ILE A 29 4.37 -18.58 -12.90
N THR A 30 4.91 -17.83 -13.86
CA THR A 30 5.60 -18.38 -15.04
C THR A 30 6.83 -19.19 -14.64
N ALA A 31 7.63 -18.69 -13.71
CA ALA A 31 8.82 -19.38 -13.21
C ALA A 31 8.47 -20.70 -12.50
N VAL A 32 7.38 -20.74 -11.73
CA VAL A 32 6.87 -21.96 -11.10
C VAL A 32 6.47 -22.99 -12.16
N ALA A 33 5.68 -22.57 -13.16
CA ALA A 33 5.25 -23.47 -14.25
C ALA A 33 6.44 -24.00 -15.07
N GLY A 34 7.43 -23.13 -15.33
CA GLY A 34 8.65 -23.46 -16.06
C GLY A 34 9.75 -24.14 -15.23
N ARG A 35 9.55 -24.34 -13.92
CA ARG A 35 10.56 -24.86 -12.98
C ARG A 35 11.88 -24.09 -13.02
N THR A 36 11.79 -22.77 -13.12
CA THR A 36 12.92 -21.81 -13.17
C THR A 36 12.80 -20.76 -12.06
N THR A 37 12.32 -21.19 -10.89
CA THR A 37 12.14 -20.33 -9.71
C THR A 37 13.47 -19.89 -9.12
N PRO A 38 13.54 -18.71 -8.46
CA PRO A 38 14.68 -18.37 -7.62
C PRO A 38 14.73 -19.25 -6.37
N ASP A 39 15.88 -19.33 -5.71
CA ASP A 39 16.02 -20.03 -4.42
C ASP A 39 15.33 -19.28 -3.27
N VAL A 40 15.41 -17.94 -3.29
CA VAL A 40 14.80 -17.04 -2.31
C VAL A 40 14.09 -15.91 -3.05
N CYS A 41 12.89 -15.56 -2.60
CA CYS A 41 12.09 -14.51 -3.22
C CYS A 41 11.43 -13.62 -2.16
N GLN A 42 11.39 -12.31 -2.41
CA GLN A 42 10.47 -11.42 -1.74
C GLN A 42 9.07 -11.63 -2.32
N LEU A 43 8.14 -12.09 -1.48
CA LEU A 43 6.76 -12.35 -1.87
C LEU A 43 5.80 -11.41 -1.10
N GLY A 44 4.81 -10.87 -1.81
CA GLY A 44 3.73 -10.11 -1.18
C GLY A 44 2.94 -11.00 -0.22
N THR A 45 2.58 -10.46 0.95
CA THR A 45 1.85 -11.20 1.99
C THR A 45 0.53 -11.79 1.46
N THR A 46 -0.14 -11.08 0.56
CA THR A 46 -1.37 -11.53 -0.11
C THR A 46 -1.20 -12.73 -1.03
N TRP A 47 0.01 -12.99 -1.50
CA TRP A 47 0.30 -14.07 -2.46
C TRP A 47 0.75 -15.36 -1.77
N VAL A 48 1.10 -15.31 -0.48
CA VAL A 48 1.52 -16.51 0.28
C VAL A 48 0.49 -17.64 0.20
N PRO A 49 -0.82 -17.41 0.42
CA PRO A 49 -1.82 -18.48 0.31
C PRO A 49 -1.91 -19.09 -1.09
N GLU A 50 -1.86 -18.26 -2.13
CA GLU A 50 -1.91 -18.69 -3.53
C GLU A 50 -0.72 -19.58 -3.89
N PHE A 51 0.50 -19.11 -3.61
CA PHE A 51 1.73 -19.81 -3.92
C PHE A 51 1.88 -21.10 -3.08
N ALA A 52 1.43 -21.09 -1.83
CA ALA A 52 1.36 -22.30 -1.02
C ALA A 52 0.35 -23.33 -1.58
N ALA A 53 -0.82 -22.89 -2.05
CA ALA A 53 -1.84 -23.76 -2.61
C ALA A 53 -1.37 -24.50 -3.89
N ILE A 54 -0.60 -23.82 -4.75
CA ILE A 54 0.01 -24.43 -5.94
C ILE A 54 1.32 -25.18 -5.64
N ARG A 55 1.70 -25.31 -4.36
CA ARG A 55 2.92 -25.99 -3.88
C ARG A 55 4.21 -25.37 -4.42
N ALA A 56 4.22 -24.05 -4.60
CA ALA A 56 5.39 -23.29 -5.02
C ALA A 56 6.29 -22.84 -3.85
N LEU A 57 5.83 -23.00 -2.60
CA LEU A 57 6.57 -22.59 -1.40
C LEU A 57 6.98 -23.79 -0.56
N GLU A 58 8.22 -23.75 -0.08
CA GLU A 58 8.77 -24.70 0.87
C GLU A 58 8.16 -24.47 2.27
N PRO A 59 7.67 -25.52 2.97
CA PRO A 59 7.24 -25.38 4.35
C PRO A 59 8.41 -25.08 5.29
N LEU A 60 8.32 -24.02 6.10
CA LEU A 60 9.48 -23.49 6.83
C LEU A 60 9.60 -23.92 8.30
N ARG A 61 8.61 -24.62 8.87
CA ARG A 61 8.61 -24.94 10.32
C ARG A 61 9.86 -25.71 10.77
N ASP A 62 10.33 -26.65 9.97
CA ASP A 62 11.50 -27.45 10.32
C ASP A 62 12.77 -26.61 10.37
N TYR A 63 12.89 -25.58 9.53
CA TYR A 63 14.03 -24.66 9.53
C TYR A 63 13.95 -23.69 10.72
N VAL A 64 12.77 -23.13 10.98
CA VAL A 64 12.53 -22.16 12.07
C VAL A 64 12.79 -22.78 13.44
N LYS A 65 12.45 -24.06 13.63
CA LYS A 65 12.68 -24.79 14.89
C LYS A 65 14.13 -24.74 15.39
N TYR A 66 15.09 -24.64 14.49
CA TYR A 66 16.52 -24.62 14.82
C TYR A 66 17.13 -23.22 14.71
N SER A 67 16.34 -22.20 14.38
CA SER A 67 16.81 -20.82 14.23
C SER A 67 16.76 -20.08 15.55
N SER A 68 17.88 -19.48 15.95
CA SER A 68 17.89 -18.50 17.06
C SER A 68 17.37 -17.12 16.63
N TYR A 69 17.33 -16.84 15.33
CA TYR A 69 16.99 -15.53 14.77
C TYR A 69 15.51 -15.38 14.41
N VAL A 70 14.84 -16.50 14.12
CA VAL A 70 13.45 -16.50 13.67
C VAL A 70 12.63 -17.24 14.71
N GLN A 71 11.95 -16.49 15.57
CA GLN A 71 11.01 -17.00 16.56
C GLN A 71 9.69 -16.24 16.39
N GLU A 72 8.55 -16.95 16.44
CA GLU A 72 7.23 -16.37 16.15
C GLU A 72 6.93 -15.14 17.02
N GLU A 73 7.33 -15.21 18.29
CA GLU A 73 7.19 -14.14 19.27
C GLU A 73 7.98 -12.86 18.95
N TYR A 74 8.95 -12.92 18.03
CA TYR A 74 9.71 -11.73 17.60
C TYR A 74 8.95 -10.91 16.58
N PHE A 75 7.86 -11.44 16.02
CA PHE A 75 7.08 -10.80 14.97
C PHE A 75 5.73 -10.32 15.49
N LEU A 76 5.19 -9.28 14.82
CA LEU A 76 3.82 -8.86 15.06
C LEU A 76 2.87 -10.02 14.72
N PRO A 77 1.90 -10.37 15.59
CA PRO A 77 1.02 -11.50 15.36
C PRO A 77 0.26 -11.44 14.02
N GLY A 78 -0.16 -10.24 13.62
CA GLY A 78 -0.81 -10.01 12.33
C GLY A 78 0.11 -10.34 11.15
N ALA A 79 1.36 -9.87 11.19
CA ALA A 79 2.36 -10.14 10.15
C ALA A 79 2.68 -11.64 10.05
N TRP A 80 2.91 -12.29 11.20
CA TRP A 80 3.17 -13.73 11.24
C TRP A 80 2.00 -14.54 10.67
N LYS A 81 0.76 -14.15 10.98
CA LYS A 81 -0.44 -14.81 10.45
C LYS A 81 -0.50 -14.78 8.92
N THR A 82 0.01 -13.73 8.27
CA THR A 82 0.06 -13.67 6.79
C THR A 82 1.02 -14.68 6.17
N CYS A 83 1.96 -15.21 6.94
CA CYS A 83 2.92 -16.22 6.50
C CYS A 83 2.38 -17.65 6.60
N LEU A 84 1.18 -17.82 7.16
CA LEU A 84 0.55 -19.12 7.38
C LEU A 84 -0.48 -19.44 6.29
N PHE A 85 -0.48 -20.68 5.83
CA PHE A 85 -1.55 -21.24 5.00
C PHE A 85 -1.97 -22.59 5.58
N ASN A 86 -3.26 -22.74 5.90
CA ASN A 86 -3.82 -23.91 6.60
C ASN A 86 -3.03 -24.30 7.88
N GLY A 87 -2.54 -23.31 8.62
CA GLY A 87 -1.77 -23.48 9.87
C GLY A 87 -0.28 -23.82 9.68
N GLN A 88 0.18 -24.00 8.44
CA GLN A 88 1.59 -24.26 8.12
C GLN A 88 2.31 -22.98 7.69
N LEU A 89 3.56 -22.82 8.12
CA LEU A 89 4.42 -21.68 7.80
C LEU A 89 5.09 -21.85 6.44
N TYR A 90 4.95 -20.86 5.56
CA TYR A 90 5.49 -20.88 4.19
C TYR A 90 6.37 -19.67 3.83
N SER A 91 6.42 -18.65 4.68
CA SER A 91 7.28 -17.47 4.50
C SER A 91 7.69 -16.92 5.87
N ILE A 92 8.68 -16.02 5.90
CA ILE A 92 9.10 -15.30 7.12
C ILE A 92 8.84 -13.80 6.88
N PRO A 93 8.24 -13.06 7.83
CA PRO A 93 8.06 -11.61 7.66
C PRO A 93 9.42 -10.91 7.52
N TRP A 94 9.61 -10.17 6.43
CA TRP A 94 10.86 -9.41 6.21
C TRP A 94 10.74 -7.96 6.69
N TYR A 95 9.68 -7.28 6.28
CA TYR A 95 9.28 -5.99 6.83
C TYR A 95 7.76 -5.91 6.86
N VAL A 96 7.23 -5.01 7.67
CA VAL A 96 5.80 -4.72 7.75
C VAL A 96 5.58 -3.33 7.20
N GLU A 97 4.56 -3.20 6.38
CA GLU A 97 4.06 -1.92 5.91
C GLU A 97 2.60 -1.78 6.29
N THR A 98 2.21 -0.54 6.53
CA THR A 98 0.82 -0.12 6.58
C THR A 98 0.66 1.10 5.69
N ARG A 99 -0.57 1.53 5.42
CA ARG A 99 -0.83 2.74 4.65
C ARG A 99 -1.07 3.93 5.58
N VAL A 100 -0.48 5.06 5.23
CA VAL A 100 -0.66 6.35 5.90
C VAL A 100 -0.94 7.44 4.87
N LEU A 101 -1.49 8.56 5.35
CA LEU A 101 -1.73 9.72 4.52
C LEU A 101 -0.46 10.56 4.49
N PHE A 102 0.12 10.76 3.31
CA PHE A 102 1.15 11.77 3.07
C PHE A 102 0.47 13.07 2.66
N TYR A 103 0.92 14.20 3.20
CA TYR A 103 0.30 15.49 2.90
C TYR A 103 1.30 16.65 2.92
N ARG A 104 1.03 17.67 2.11
CA ARG A 104 1.79 18.94 2.05
C ARG A 104 1.27 19.94 3.08
N LYS A 105 2.00 20.12 4.17
CA LYS A 105 1.64 21.03 5.27
C LYS A 105 1.46 22.47 4.81
N ASP A 106 2.37 22.93 3.96
CA ASP A 106 2.36 24.28 3.42
C ASP A 106 1.15 24.54 2.51
N LEU A 107 0.75 23.55 1.70
CA LEU A 107 -0.42 23.66 0.83
C LEU A 107 -1.73 23.54 1.60
N LEU A 108 -1.78 22.75 2.67
CA LEU A 108 -2.94 22.75 3.58
C LEU A 108 -3.10 24.11 4.26
N GLN A 109 -2.00 24.69 4.75
CA GLN A 109 -2.00 26.01 5.38
C GLN A 109 -2.42 27.12 4.39
N GLU A 110 -1.94 27.06 3.14
CA GLU A 110 -2.40 27.94 2.05
C GLU A 110 -3.92 27.84 1.83
N ALA A 111 -4.47 26.63 1.92
CA ALA A 111 -5.90 26.37 1.80
C ALA A 111 -6.71 26.68 3.08
N GLY A 112 -6.06 27.15 4.15
CA GLY A 112 -6.71 27.56 5.40
C GLY A 112 -6.87 26.44 6.44
N PHE A 113 -6.13 25.33 6.31
CA PHE A 113 -6.17 24.20 7.24
C PHE A 113 -4.83 24.03 7.96
N ASP A 114 -4.88 23.86 9.28
CA ASP A 114 -3.72 23.63 10.14
C ASP A 114 -3.52 22.15 10.53
N HIS A 115 -4.40 21.27 10.03
CA HIS A 115 -4.34 19.83 10.28
C HIS A 115 -4.72 19.01 9.02
N PRO A 116 -4.18 17.78 8.87
CA PRO A 116 -4.64 16.85 7.84
C PRO A 116 -6.07 16.37 8.13
N PRO A 117 -6.80 15.85 7.13
CA PRO A 117 -8.14 15.31 7.33
C PRO A 117 -8.14 14.13 8.29
N ARG A 118 -9.05 14.16 9.26
CA ARG A 118 -9.24 13.11 10.28
C ARG A 118 -10.45 12.25 10.01
N THR A 119 -11.38 12.72 9.19
CA THR A 119 -12.61 12.01 8.78
C THR A 119 -12.74 11.99 7.27
N TRP A 120 -13.57 11.10 6.74
CA TRP A 120 -13.90 11.08 5.31
C TRP A 120 -14.48 12.41 4.83
N GLU A 121 -15.37 13.01 5.63
CA GLU A 121 -15.98 14.30 5.33
C GLU A 121 -14.95 15.44 5.33
N GLU A 122 -13.99 15.41 6.25
CA GLU A 122 -12.85 16.34 6.21
C GLU A 122 -11.95 16.09 5.01
N LEU A 123 -11.70 14.83 4.62
CA LEU A 123 -10.91 14.50 3.43
C LEU A 123 -11.54 15.09 2.17
N LEU A 124 -12.86 14.95 2.02
CA LEU A 124 -13.58 15.56 0.90
C LEU A 124 -13.51 17.09 0.97
N THR A 125 -13.73 17.68 2.14
CA THR A 125 -13.74 19.15 2.31
C THR A 125 -12.37 19.77 2.03
N ILE A 126 -11.33 19.24 2.66
CA ILE A 126 -9.93 19.67 2.47
C ILE A 126 -9.50 19.39 1.03
N GLY A 127 -9.84 18.22 0.50
CA GLY A 127 -9.54 17.84 -0.88
C GLY A 127 -10.14 18.81 -1.90
N LYS A 128 -11.41 19.21 -1.72
CA LYS A 128 -12.06 20.23 -2.55
C LYS A 128 -11.39 21.60 -2.42
N ALA A 129 -11.00 21.97 -1.20
CA ALA A 129 -10.34 23.24 -0.95
C ALA A 129 -8.92 23.30 -1.56
N LEU A 130 -8.24 22.16 -1.68
CA LEU A 130 -6.94 22.04 -2.35
C LEU A 130 -7.07 21.97 -3.88
N ALA A 131 -8.12 21.36 -4.40
CA ALA A 131 -8.36 21.25 -5.83
C ALA A 131 -8.49 22.64 -6.48
N ARG A 132 -7.74 22.87 -7.56
CA ARG A 132 -7.72 24.13 -8.32
C ARG A 132 -7.66 23.87 -9.82
N ASP A 133 -8.54 24.58 -10.51
CA ASP A 133 -8.51 24.88 -11.94
C ASP A 133 -8.21 26.39 -12.00
N ILE A 134 -6.95 26.74 -12.24
CA ILE A 134 -6.39 28.08 -12.05
C ILE A 134 -6.75 28.97 -13.23
N ASP A 135 -6.67 28.44 -14.46
CA ASP A 135 -6.97 29.20 -15.68
C ASP A 135 -8.42 29.04 -16.17
N GLY A 136 -9.20 28.14 -15.57
CA GLY A 136 -10.61 27.93 -15.88
C GLY A 136 -10.83 27.19 -17.20
N ASP A 137 -9.81 26.55 -17.78
CA ASP A 137 -9.89 25.81 -19.04
C ASP A 137 -10.53 24.42 -18.89
N GLY A 138 -10.87 24.04 -17.64
CA GLY A 138 -11.48 22.77 -17.29
C GLY A 138 -10.46 21.69 -16.89
N ARG A 139 -9.16 21.96 -17.01
CA ARG A 139 -8.06 21.09 -16.62
C ARG A 139 -7.57 21.51 -15.23
N MET A 140 -7.43 20.53 -14.35
CA MET A 140 -6.94 20.78 -13.00
C MET A 140 -5.42 20.91 -13.00
N GLU A 141 -4.88 22.00 -12.46
CA GLU A 141 -3.45 22.13 -12.11
C GLU A 141 -3.14 21.60 -10.72
N ARG A 142 -4.16 21.38 -9.90
CA ARG A 142 -4.05 20.77 -8.57
C ARG A 142 -5.30 19.99 -8.24
N TYR A 143 -5.12 18.78 -7.73
CA TYR A 143 -6.18 17.97 -7.11
C TYR A 143 -6.09 18.06 -5.59
N GLY A 144 -6.98 17.37 -4.88
CA GLY A 144 -6.94 17.25 -3.42
C GLY A 144 -6.11 16.06 -2.93
N ILE A 145 -6.25 14.90 -3.57
CA ILE A 145 -5.56 13.66 -3.19
C ILE A 145 -5.34 12.77 -4.41
N SER A 146 -4.27 11.98 -4.39
CA SER A 146 -4.10 10.83 -5.30
C SER A 146 -4.81 9.60 -4.74
N LEU A 147 -5.95 9.26 -5.34
CA LEU A 147 -6.64 7.99 -5.16
C LEU A 147 -6.99 7.43 -6.55
N PRO A 148 -6.17 6.51 -7.10
CA PRO A 148 -6.42 5.93 -8.42
C PRO A 148 -7.77 5.22 -8.46
N ALA A 149 -8.48 5.33 -9.59
CA ALA A 149 -9.79 4.68 -9.76
C ALA A 149 -9.70 3.15 -9.81
N VAL A 150 -8.53 2.62 -10.17
CA VAL A 150 -8.27 1.19 -10.33
C VAL A 150 -7.17 0.75 -9.35
N ASP A 151 -7.42 0.99 -8.05
CA ASP A 151 -6.60 0.45 -6.96
C ASP A 151 -7.49 -0.22 -5.92
N TRP A 152 -7.44 -1.56 -5.89
CA TRP A 152 -8.23 -2.35 -4.96
C TRP A 152 -7.79 -2.15 -3.51
N GLN A 153 -6.52 -1.80 -3.25
CA GLN A 153 -6.00 -1.64 -1.90
C GLN A 153 -6.66 -0.44 -1.22
N HIS A 154 -6.73 0.70 -1.91
CA HIS A 154 -7.42 1.87 -1.35
C HIS A 154 -8.89 1.55 -1.13
N PHE A 155 -9.61 0.97 -2.10
CA PHE A 155 -11.03 0.67 -1.92
C PHE A 155 -11.29 -0.21 -0.69
N ILE A 156 -10.51 -1.29 -0.52
CA ILE A 156 -10.67 -2.21 0.61
C ILE A 156 -10.39 -1.53 1.95
N ILE A 157 -9.41 -0.64 2.03
CA ILE A 157 -9.11 0.12 3.26
C ILE A 157 -10.33 0.95 3.68
N PHE A 158 -10.93 1.69 2.75
CA PHE A 158 -12.11 2.49 3.05
C PHE A 158 -13.33 1.61 3.37
N LEU A 159 -13.49 0.47 2.69
CA LEU A 159 -14.53 -0.50 3.03
C LEU A 159 -14.40 -0.96 4.49
N TRP A 160 -13.18 -1.30 4.94
CA TRP A 160 -12.92 -1.70 6.32
C TRP A 160 -13.13 -0.56 7.31
N GLN A 161 -12.79 0.68 6.96
CA GLN A 161 -13.06 1.86 7.80
C GLN A 161 -14.57 2.12 7.98
N ALA A 162 -15.39 1.76 6.98
CA ALA A 162 -16.85 1.76 7.08
C ALA A 162 -17.40 0.54 7.86
N GLY A 163 -16.55 -0.43 8.19
CA GLY A 163 -16.91 -1.69 8.85
C GLY A 163 -17.46 -2.76 7.91
N GLY A 164 -17.27 -2.60 6.60
CA GLY A 164 -17.65 -3.60 5.60
C GLY A 164 -16.54 -4.64 5.38
N HIS A 165 -16.88 -5.74 4.71
CA HIS A 165 -15.95 -6.82 4.41
C HIS A 165 -16.17 -7.35 2.98
N ILE A 166 -15.12 -7.89 2.37
CA ILE A 166 -15.23 -8.52 1.03
C ILE A 166 -15.67 -9.98 1.11
N LEU A 167 -15.39 -10.65 2.23
CA LEU A 167 -15.73 -12.04 2.50
C LEU A 167 -16.41 -12.15 3.87
N ASP A 168 -17.23 -13.20 4.03
CA ASP A 168 -17.80 -13.57 5.32
C ASP A 168 -16.72 -14.01 6.33
N GLU A 169 -17.09 -14.17 7.60
CA GLU A 169 -16.15 -14.60 8.65
C GLU A 169 -15.48 -15.96 8.36
N SER A 170 -16.13 -16.81 7.56
CA SER A 170 -15.59 -18.11 7.15
C SER A 170 -14.62 -18.04 5.96
N ASN A 171 -14.49 -16.88 5.31
CA ASN A 171 -13.75 -16.68 4.05
C ASN A 171 -14.24 -17.56 2.89
N ARG A 172 -15.54 -17.90 2.83
CA ARG A 172 -16.12 -18.79 1.82
C ARG A 172 -17.14 -18.13 0.90
N GLN A 173 -17.69 -16.98 1.28
CA GLN A 173 -18.68 -16.26 0.49
C GLN A 173 -18.32 -14.78 0.38
N ALA A 174 -18.54 -14.19 -0.80
CA ALA A 174 -18.40 -12.76 -0.98
C ALA A 174 -19.58 -12.02 -0.33
N VAL A 175 -19.32 -10.93 0.41
CA VAL A 175 -20.34 -10.20 1.18
C VAL A 175 -20.30 -8.69 0.96
N MET A 176 -20.20 -8.27 -0.31
CA MET A 176 -20.15 -6.84 -0.66
C MET A 176 -21.51 -6.18 -0.90
N ASP A 177 -22.61 -6.93 -0.94
CA ASP A 177 -23.96 -6.33 -1.03
C ASP A 177 -24.43 -5.87 0.36
N THR A 178 -23.80 -4.79 0.86
CA THR A 178 -24.00 -4.25 2.21
C THR A 178 -24.11 -2.73 2.20
N PRO A 179 -24.81 -2.12 3.19
CA PRO A 179 -24.85 -0.67 3.35
C PRO A 179 -23.45 -0.03 3.47
N GLU A 180 -22.50 -0.73 4.09
CA GLU A 180 -21.10 -0.30 4.24
C GLU A 180 -20.38 -0.19 2.88
N ALA A 181 -20.56 -1.18 2.01
CA ALA A 181 -19.99 -1.14 0.66
C ALA A 181 -20.64 -0.04 -0.20
N ALA A 182 -21.97 0.12 -0.12
CA ALA A 182 -22.68 1.21 -0.79
C ALA A 182 -22.19 2.59 -0.31
N THR A 183 -22.00 2.77 1.01
CA THR A 183 -21.46 4.01 1.60
C THR A 183 -20.03 4.29 1.11
N THR A 184 -19.21 3.26 1.01
CA THR A 184 -17.83 3.37 0.52
C THR A 184 -17.80 3.78 -0.95
N LEU A 185 -18.64 3.15 -1.78
CA LEU A 185 -18.73 3.45 -3.21
C LEU A 185 -19.27 4.87 -3.47
N ASP A 186 -20.28 5.32 -2.71
CA ASP A 186 -20.78 6.70 -2.76
C ASP A 186 -19.65 7.70 -2.45
N PHE A 187 -18.91 7.46 -1.37
CA PHE A 187 -17.78 8.32 -1.00
C PHE A 187 -16.70 8.38 -2.09
N TYR A 188 -16.30 7.23 -2.64
CA TYR A 188 -15.34 7.17 -3.75
C TYR A 188 -15.85 7.96 -4.96
N THR A 189 -17.11 7.74 -5.35
CA THR A 189 -17.73 8.40 -6.50
C THR A 189 -17.69 9.91 -6.34
N ARG A 190 -18.05 10.42 -5.17
CA ARG A 190 -18.02 11.86 -4.87
C ARG A 190 -16.63 12.47 -4.98
N LEU A 191 -15.56 11.75 -4.62
CA LEU A 191 -14.19 12.26 -4.79
C LEU A 191 -13.84 12.52 -6.27
N PHE A 192 -14.34 11.69 -7.19
CA PHE A 192 -14.14 11.88 -8.63
C PHE A 192 -15.07 12.97 -9.19
N GLU A 193 -16.35 12.97 -8.81
CA GLU A 193 -17.35 13.97 -9.27
C GLU A 193 -16.95 15.39 -8.86
N GLU A 194 -16.42 15.54 -7.64
CA GLU A 194 -15.97 16.82 -7.08
C GLU A 194 -14.52 17.18 -7.49
N LYS A 195 -13.93 16.41 -8.42
CA LYS A 195 -12.55 16.58 -8.91
C LYS A 195 -11.50 16.63 -7.79
N VAL A 196 -11.74 15.95 -6.68
CA VAL A 196 -10.80 15.86 -5.56
C VAL A 196 -9.65 14.90 -5.88
N THR A 197 -9.91 13.87 -6.69
CA THR A 197 -8.89 12.96 -7.22
C THR A 197 -9.01 12.88 -8.74
N PRO A 198 -7.90 12.71 -9.48
CA PRO A 198 -7.96 12.54 -10.92
C PRO A 198 -8.66 11.23 -11.30
N LEU A 199 -9.61 11.29 -12.24
CA LEU A 199 -10.17 10.09 -12.86
C LEU A 199 -9.17 9.53 -13.89
N VAL A 200 -8.23 8.74 -13.40
CA VAL A 200 -7.27 8.00 -14.23
C VAL A 200 -7.43 6.50 -14.00
N LEU A 201 -7.49 5.74 -15.10
CA LEU A 201 -7.65 4.28 -15.09
C LEU A 201 -6.31 3.53 -14.94
N SER A 202 -5.20 4.25 -14.83
CA SER A 202 -3.85 3.72 -14.63
C SER A 202 -3.05 4.71 -13.79
N PRO A 203 -2.10 4.27 -12.94
CA PRO A 203 -1.19 5.19 -12.26
C PRO A 203 -0.24 5.79 -13.31
N VAL A 204 -0.65 6.91 -13.90
CA VAL A 204 0.14 7.67 -14.87
C VAL A 204 1.13 8.62 -14.17
N TYR A 205 0.92 8.91 -12.88
CA TYR A 205 1.64 9.95 -12.17
C TYR A 205 2.84 9.42 -11.40
N ASP A 206 3.99 10.07 -11.63
CA ASP A 206 5.16 9.99 -10.76
C ASP A 206 4.80 10.66 -9.42
N ILE A 207 4.51 9.84 -8.40
CA ILE A 207 4.04 10.31 -7.10
C ILE A 207 5.02 11.31 -6.47
N PRO A 208 6.33 11.04 -6.34
CA PRO A 208 7.29 12.04 -5.85
C PRO A 208 7.22 13.38 -6.57
N GLN A 209 7.25 13.40 -7.91
CA GLN A 209 7.24 14.66 -8.66
C GLN A 209 5.88 15.38 -8.61
N SER A 210 4.77 14.65 -8.65
CA SER A 210 3.43 15.22 -8.48
C SER A 210 3.21 15.79 -7.08
N PHE A 211 3.78 15.17 -6.05
CA PHE A 211 3.74 15.66 -4.68
C PHE A 211 4.63 16.90 -4.47
N LYS A 212 5.82 16.92 -5.08
CA LYS A 212 6.73 18.07 -5.08
C LYS A 212 6.12 19.30 -5.73
N SER A 213 5.60 19.13 -6.95
CA SER A 213 4.92 20.23 -7.68
C SER A 213 3.65 20.72 -6.98
N GLY A 214 3.08 19.89 -6.10
CA GLY A 214 1.81 20.16 -5.44
C GLY A 214 0.59 19.82 -6.30
N PHE A 215 0.80 19.19 -7.46
CA PHE A 215 -0.28 18.68 -8.32
C PHE A 215 -1.16 17.67 -7.59
N LEU A 216 -0.53 16.79 -6.79
CA LEU A 216 -1.20 15.85 -5.87
C LEU A 216 -0.70 16.15 -4.45
N PRO A 217 -1.34 17.07 -3.70
CA PRO A 217 -0.84 17.56 -2.41
C PRO A 217 -1.06 16.57 -1.26
N MET A 218 -1.89 15.54 -1.47
CA MET A 218 -2.06 14.40 -0.57
C MET A 218 -2.04 13.10 -1.37
N PHE A 219 -1.61 12.00 -0.74
CA PHE A 219 -1.76 10.65 -1.29
C PHE A 219 -1.65 9.60 -0.18
N ILE A 220 -2.09 8.37 -0.46
CA ILE A 220 -1.98 7.24 0.48
C ILE A 220 -0.91 6.28 -0.03
N SER A 221 0.12 6.05 0.78
CA SER A 221 1.21 5.10 0.47
C SER A 221 1.75 4.49 1.77
N GLY A 222 2.79 3.66 1.65
CA GLY A 222 3.47 3.07 2.79
C GLY A 222 4.87 3.64 3.05
N PRO A 223 5.65 2.99 3.92
CA PRO A 223 6.89 3.55 4.47
C PRO A 223 8.02 3.74 3.44
N TRP A 224 8.03 2.98 2.33
CA TRP A 224 9.04 3.14 1.27
C TRP A 224 9.01 4.54 0.66
N GLU A 225 7.84 5.17 0.64
CA GLU A 225 7.66 6.50 0.03
C GLU A 225 8.43 7.58 0.78
N VAL A 226 8.63 7.42 2.10
CA VAL A 226 9.47 8.34 2.89
C VAL A 226 10.89 8.41 2.31
N GLN A 227 11.44 7.25 1.94
CA GLN A 227 12.77 7.19 1.35
C GLN A 227 12.77 7.74 -0.08
N LEU A 228 11.77 7.41 -0.89
CA LEU A 228 11.65 7.93 -2.26
C LEU A 228 11.54 9.46 -2.27
N LEU A 229 10.70 10.04 -1.41
CA LEU A 229 10.56 11.49 -1.31
C LEU A 229 11.87 12.18 -0.92
N ARG A 230 12.56 11.67 0.11
CA ARG A 230 13.86 12.22 0.55
C ARG A 230 14.94 12.14 -0.52
N GLN A 231 14.92 11.10 -1.34
CA GLN A 231 15.92 10.90 -2.39
C GLN A 231 15.62 11.69 -3.66
N GLN A 232 14.37 11.72 -4.08
CA GLN A 232 13.98 12.25 -5.40
C GLN A 232 13.52 13.70 -5.36
N VAL A 233 12.99 14.15 -4.22
CA VAL A 233 12.43 15.50 -4.06
C VAL A 233 12.87 16.17 -2.74
N PRO A 234 14.19 16.23 -2.45
CA PRO A 234 14.70 16.83 -1.21
C PRO A 234 14.34 18.32 -1.04
N GLU A 235 13.92 19.01 -2.11
CA GLU A 235 13.59 20.44 -2.09
C GLU A 235 12.31 20.77 -1.31
N ILE A 236 11.48 19.75 -1.03
CA ILE A 236 10.29 19.89 -0.20
C ILE A 236 10.47 19.33 1.22
N GLU A 237 11.68 18.96 1.63
CA GLU A 237 11.95 18.52 3.01
C GLU A 237 11.43 19.55 4.01
N GLY A 238 10.74 19.08 5.05
CA GLY A 238 10.07 19.93 6.05
C GLY A 238 8.72 20.52 5.64
N LYS A 239 8.34 20.46 4.36
CA LYS A 239 7.04 20.94 3.85
C LYS A 239 5.95 19.87 3.84
N TRP A 240 6.29 18.62 4.14
CA TRP A 240 5.35 17.52 4.19
C TRP A 240 5.46 16.74 5.49
N GLU A 241 4.43 15.96 5.78
CA GLU A 241 4.38 15.04 6.92
C GLU A 241 3.46 13.86 6.59
N VAL A 242 3.36 12.90 7.51
CA VAL A 242 2.42 11.78 7.44
C VAL A 242 1.38 11.87 8.56
N ALA A 243 0.19 11.32 8.32
CA ALA A 243 -0.88 11.21 9.28
C ALA A 243 -1.54 9.83 9.21
N VAL A 244 -2.22 9.45 10.29
CA VAL A 244 -3.15 8.30 10.24
C VAL A 244 -4.21 8.54 9.18
N LEU A 245 -4.75 7.46 8.62
CA LEU A 245 -5.81 7.59 7.61
C LEU A 245 -7.07 8.23 8.21
N PRO A 246 -7.83 9.00 7.41
CA PRO A 246 -9.09 9.57 7.86
C PRO A 246 -10.08 8.46 8.20
N ALA A 247 -10.82 8.64 9.28
CA ALA A 247 -11.74 7.63 9.81
C ALA A 247 -13.16 7.77 9.25
N LYS A 248 -13.89 6.65 9.24
CA LYS A 248 -15.36 6.62 9.18
C LYS A 248 -15.98 6.07 10.45
N LYS A 249 -15.99 4.75 10.62
CA LYS A 249 -16.23 4.08 11.93
C LYS A 249 -14.91 3.84 12.66
N SER A 250 -13.84 3.57 11.90
CA SER A 250 -12.47 3.45 12.38
C SER A 250 -11.49 4.12 11.42
N ALA A 251 -10.24 4.30 11.86
CA ALA A 251 -9.10 4.69 11.04
C ALA A 251 -8.29 3.45 10.57
N THR A 252 -8.97 2.33 10.31
CA THR A 252 -8.32 1.08 9.90
C THR A 252 -7.44 1.32 8.68
N SER A 253 -6.28 0.65 8.66
CA SER A 253 -5.36 0.61 7.55
C SER A 253 -5.03 -0.85 7.21
N TYR A 254 -4.28 -1.03 6.12
CA TYR A 254 -3.75 -2.31 5.68
C TYR A 254 -2.67 -2.84 6.62
#